data_AF-A0A7V2IMH5-F1
#
_entry.id   AF-A0A7V2IMH5-F1
#
_cell.length_a   1.000
_cell.length_b   1.000
_cell.length_c   1.000
_cell.angle_alpha   90.00
_cell.angle_beta   90.00
_cell.angle_gamma   90.00
#
_symmetry.space_group_name_H-M   'P 1'
#
loop_
_entity.id
_entity.type
_entity.pdbx_description
1 polymer ?
#
loop_
_entity_poly.entity_id
_entity_poly.type
_entity_poly.pdbx_seq_one_letter_code
_entity_poly.pdbx_strand_id
1 'polypeptide(L)'
;MKWSAMFSLMFVVVLLPGAAWANSNPVVSNVTASQRTDGSGKVDIRYNLADADGDKCTVTVQVSNDDGATWTVVATSLSGAIGANISPGTGKVIT
;
A
#
# COMPACT_ATOMS: atom_id res chain seq x y z
N MET A 1 5.74 -65.77 -8.59
CA MET A 1 5.46 -65.21 -9.93
C MET A 1 3.99 -64.86 -10.05
N LYS A 2 3.66 -63.57 -10.01
CA LYS A 2 2.78 -62.88 -10.97
C LYS A 2 2.68 -61.42 -10.54
N TRP A 3 3.34 -60.59 -11.34
CA TRP A 3 3.35 -59.14 -11.28
C TRP A 3 2.06 -58.66 -11.92
N SER A 4 1.33 -57.75 -11.28
CA SER A 4 0.17 -57.09 -11.89
C SER A 4 0.23 -55.62 -11.53
N ALA A 5 1.10 -54.88 -12.24
CA ALA A 5 1.07 -53.43 -12.20
C ALA A 5 -0.10 -52.96 -13.07
N MET A 6 -1.20 -52.55 -12.42
CA MET A 6 -2.26 -51.83 -13.11
C MET A 6 -1.80 -50.38 -13.31
N PHE A 7 -1.34 -50.05 -14.53
CA PHE A 7 -1.19 -48.67 -14.96
C PHE A 7 -2.59 -48.08 -15.16
N SER A 8 -3.17 -47.56 -14.08
CA SER A 8 -4.32 -46.68 -14.17
C SER A 8 -3.83 -45.32 -14.66
N LEU A 9 -4.23 -44.94 -15.86
CA LEU A 9 -3.99 -43.61 -16.41
C LEU A 9 -4.87 -42.62 -15.60
N MET A 10 -4.37 -42.12 -14.47
CA MET A 10 -4.98 -40.99 -13.80
C MET A 10 -4.83 -39.77 -14.69
N PHE A 11 -5.87 -39.40 -15.43
CA PHE A 11 -6.03 -38.02 -15.88
C PHE A 11 -6.22 -37.17 -14.63
N VAL A 12 -5.12 -36.65 -14.08
CA VAL A 12 -5.20 -35.50 -13.18
C VAL A 12 -5.59 -34.32 -14.05
N VAL A 13 -6.89 -34.05 -14.14
CA VAL A 13 -7.35 -32.73 -14.55
C VAL A 13 -6.96 -31.81 -13.41
N VAL A 14 -5.78 -31.19 -13.52
CA VAL A 14 -5.47 -30.00 -12.72
C VAL A 14 -6.36 -28.90 -13.27
N LEU A 15 -7.56 -28.76 -12.71
CA LEU A 15 -8.25 -27.48 -12.73
C LEU A 15 -7.33 -26.55 -11.97
N LEU A 16 -6.44 -25.85 -12.68
CA LEU A 16 -5.86 -24.62 -12.15
C LEU A 16 -7.08 -23.73 -11.93
N PRO A 17 -7.52 -23.43 -10.70
CA PRO A 17 -8.43 -22.32 -10.57
C PRO A 17 -7.62 -21.14 -11.08
N GLY A 18 -7.97 -20.65 -12.26
CA GLY A 18 -7.60 -19.33 -12.71
C GLY A 18 -8.29 -18.33 -11.80
N ALA A 19 -7.90 -18.30 -10.53
CA ALA A 19 -8.12 -17.14 -9.70
C ALA A 19 -7.24 -16.07 -10.34
N ALA A 20 -7.86 -15.27 -11.21
CA ALA A 20 -7.33 -13.95 -11.45
C ALA A 20 -7.18 -13.33 -10.07
N TRP A 21 -5.94 -13.11 -9.64
CA TRP A 21 -5.66 -12.36 -8.42
C TRP A 21 -6.25 -10.98 -8.68
N ALA A 22 -7.44 -10.71 -8.13
CA ALA A 22 -8.06 -9.42 -8.28
C ALA A 22 -7.20 -8.44 -7.49
N ASN A 23 -6.63 -7.46 -8.18
CA ASN A 23 -5.83 -6.43 -7.55
C ASN A 23 -6.69 -5.66 -6.53
N SER A 24 -6.16 -5.49 -5.33
CA SER A 24 -6.79 -4.76 -4.24
C SER A 24 -6.33 -3.31 -4.27
N ASN A 25 -7.23 -2.39 -3.92
CA ASN A 25 -6.84 -0.99 -3.79
C ASN A 25 -6.01 -0.78 -2.51
N PRO A 26 -5.02 0.13 -2.53
CA PRO A 26 -4.31 0.49 -1.33
C PRO A 26 -5.21 1.27 -0.37
N VAL A 27 -4.95 1.11 0.94
CA VAL A 27 -5.66 1.79 2.02
C VAL A 27 -4.66 2.59 2.85
N VAL A 28 -4.93 3.88 3.00
CA VAL A 28 -4.24 4.75 3.96
C VAL A 28 -5.12 4.90 5.21
N SER A 29 -4.53 4.74 6.40
CA SER A 29 -5.26 4.82 7.67
C SER A 29 -4.41 5.41 8.79
N ASN A 30 -5.04 5.73 9.92
CA ASN A 30 -4.40 6.31 11.12
C ASN A 30 -3.55 7.54 10.79
N VAL A 31 -4.08 8.44 9.97
CA VAL A 31 -3.38 9.65 9.55
C VAL A 31 -3.38 10.67 10.68
N THR A 32 -2.20 11.17 11.03
CA THR A 32 -2.04 12.30 11.96
C THR A 32 -1.06 13.30 11.37
N ALA A 33 -1.29 14.59 11.57
CA ALA A 33 -0.35 15.65 11.23
C ALA A 33 -0.05 16.47 12.49
N SER A 34 1.24 16.72 12.77
CA SER A 34 1.66 17.50 13.94
C SER A 34 2.77 18.47 13.54
N GLN A 35 2.56 19.76 13.80
CA GLN A 35 3.62 20.75 13.68
C GLN A 35 4.66 20.55 14.79
N ARG A 36 5.94 20.69 14.47
CA ARG A 36 7.02 20.62 15.46
C ARG A 36 7.10 21.91 16.28
N THR A 37 7.45 21.77 17.55
CA THR A 37 7.59 22.87 18.51
C THR A 37 9.04 23.37 18.66
N ASP A 38 9.94 22.92 17.79
CA ASP A 38 11.37 23.24 17.80
C ASP A 38 11.71 24.54 17.02
N GLY A 39 10.70 25.28 16.57
CA GLY A 39 10.86 26.50 15.78
C GLY A 39 11.19 26.25 14.30
N SER A 40 11.30 25.00 13.86
CA SER A 40 11.63 24.67 12.46
C SER A 40 10.50 24.96 11.46
N GLY A 41 9.26 25.11 11.94
CA GLY A 41 8.07 25.25 11.11
C GLY A 41 7.66 23.98 10.36
N LYS A 42 8.31 22.84 10.62
CA LYS A 42 8.01 21.56 9.96
C LYS A 42 6.76 20.89 10.51
N VAL A 43 6.13 20.09 9.68
CA VAL A 43 4.99 19.24 10.05
C VAL A 43 5.36 17.79 9.81
N ASP A 44 5.17 16.94 10.81
CA ASP A 44 5.29 15.49 10.63
C ASP A 44 3.92 14.88 10.39
N ILE A 45 3.78 14.21 9.25
CA ILE A 45 2.59 13.42 8.90
C ILE A 45 2.92 11.95 9.14
N ARG A 46 2.10 11.26 9.93
CA ARG A 46 2.19 9.82 10.18
C ARG A 46 0.99 9.10 9.60
N TYR A 47 1.20 7.92 9.05
CA TYR A 47 0.13 7.09 8.50
C TYR A 47 0.50 5.60 8.44
N ASN A 48 -0.50 4.75 8.28
CA ASN A 48 -0.35 3.35 7.89
C ASN A 48 -0.73 3.20 6.42
N LEU A 49 0.01 2.37 5.69
CA LEU A 49 -0.30 1.95 4.32
C LEU A 49 -0.55 0.46 4.29
N ALA A 50 -1.69 0.05 3.76
CA ALA A 50 -1.99 -1.35 3.49
C ALA A 50 -2.26 -1.54 2.00
N ASP A 51 -1.79 -2.66 1.47
CA ASP A 51 -2.16 -3.18 0.16
C ASP A 51 -2.23 -4.70 0.33
N ALA A 52 -3.35 -5.32 -0.02
CA ALA A 52 -3.60 -6.73 0.31
C ALA A 52 -2.77 -7.69 -0.56
N ASP A 53 -2.33 -7.22 -1.73
CA ASP A 53 -1.48 -7.98 -2.65
C ASP A 53 0.02 -7.75 -2.34
N GLY A 54 0.31 -6.83 -1.41
CA GLY A 54 1.68 -6.49 -1.00
C GLY A 54 2.37 -5.54 -1.97
N ASP A 55 1.63 -4.97 -2.92
CA ASP A 55 2.17 -4.10 -3.95
C ASP A 55 2.68 -2.79 -3.37
N LYS A 56 3.73 -2.26 -3.99
CA LYS A 56 4.25 -0.93 -3.63
C LYS A 56 3.34 0.15 -4.21
N CYS A 57 2.94 1.09 -3.37
CA CYS A 57 2.00 2.14 -3.74
C CYS A 57 2.72 3.46 -4.05
N THR A 58 2.03 4.33 -4.78
CA THR A 58 2.39 5.75 -4.87
C THR A 58 1.63 6.53 -3.81
N VAL A 59 2.34 7.30 -2.99
CA VAL A 59 1.77 8.14 -1.94
C VAL A 59 1.93 9.61 -2.32
N THR A 60 0.84 10.36 -2.28
CA THR A 60 0.81 11.80 -2.53
C THR A 60 0.22 12.53 -1.32
N VAL A 61 0.54 13.81 -1.17
CA VAL A 61 -0.01 14.69 -0.15
C VAL A 61 -0.66 15.88 -0.85
N GLN A 62 -1.87 16.21 -0.41
CA GLN A 62 -2.56 17.44 -0.79
C GLN A 62 -2.89 18.21 0.48
N VAL A 63 -2.87 19.54 0.40
CA VAL A 63 -3.12 20.43 1.54
C VAL A 63 -4.28 21.35 1.21
N SER A 64 -5.15 21.53 2.20
CA SER A 64 -6.25 22.49 2.19
C SER A 64 -6.02 23.51 3.31
N ASN A 65 -6.44 24.75 3.06
CA ASN A 65 -6.49 25.84 4.04
C ASN A 65 -7.92 26.40 4.21
N ASP A 66 -8.92 25.66 3.75
CA ASP A 66 -10.33 26.06 3.69
C ASP A 66 -11.26 24.91 4.12
N ASP A 67 -10.90 24.23 5.21
CA ASP A 67 -11.65 23.11 5.80
C ASP A 67 -11.97 21.96 4.82
N GLY A 68 -11.09 21.74 3.85
CA GLY A 68 -11.20 20.66 2.86
C GLY A 68 -12.05 21.00 1.65
N ALA A 69 -12.52 22.24 1.50
CA ALA A 69 -13.30 22.67 0.34
C ALA A 69 -12.46 22.68 -0.95
N THR A 70 -11.21 23.10 -0.87
CA THR A 70 -10.24 23.04 -1.98
C THR A 70 -8.88 22.51 -1.53
N TRP A 71 -8.12 21.97 -2.48
CA TRP A 71 -6.83 21.31 -2.24
C TRP A 71 -5.74 21.94 -3.10
N THR A 72 -5.66 23.26 -3.04
CA THR A 72 -4.81 24.09 -3.93
C THR A 72 -3.51 24.55 -3.28
N VAL A 73 -3.33 24.30 -1.97
CA VAL A 73 -2.11 24.66 -1.27
C VAL A 73 -0.98 23.74 -1.73
N VAL A 74 0.06 24.34 -2.30
CA VAL A 74 1.24 23.60 -2.76
C VAL A 74 2.07 23.16 -1.56
N ALA A 75 2.15 21.86 -1.32
CA ALA A 75 3.07 21.29 -0.35
C ALA A 75 4.48 21.22 -0.95
N THR A 76 5.37 22.08 -0.47
CA THR A 76 6.78 22.11 -0.89
C THR A 76 7.66 21.37 0.11
N SER A 77 8.80 20.85 -0.37
CA SER A 77 9.86 20.26 0.47
C SER A 77 9.51 18.99 1.26
N LEU A 78 8.58 18.17 0.74
CA LEU A 78 8.22 16.88 1.35
C LEU A 78 9.33 15.83 1.22
N SER A 79 9.50 15.05 2.27
CA SER A 79 10.49 13.97 2.37
C SER A 79 9.97 12.77 3.16
N GLY A 80 10.67 11.64 3.09
CA GLY A 80 10.29 10.42 3.82
C GLY A 80 9.46 9.46 2.98
N ALA A 81 8.43 8.88 3.59
CA ALA A 81 7.56 7.87 2.96
C ALA A 81 6.51 8.53 2.05
N ILE A 82 6.96 9.16 0.96
CA ILE A 82 6.14 9.83 -0.06
C ILE A 82 6.67 9.51 -1.46
N GLY A 83 5.82 9.60 -2.47
CA GLY A 83 6.16 9.33 -3.86
C GLY A 83 5.92 7.87 -4.24
N ALA A 84 6.58 7.41 -5.31
CA ALA A 84 6.41 6.06 -5.81
C ALA A 84 7.13 5.02 -4.95
N ASN A 85 6.76 3.75 -5.13
CA ASN A 85 7.45 2.59 -4.57
C ASN A 85 7.43 2.47 -3.02
N ILE A 86 6.40 3.00 -2.37
CA ILE A 86 6.24 2.86 -0.92
C ILE A 86 5.63 1.48 -0.62
N SER A 87 6.39 0.61 0.06
CA SER A 87 5.88 -0.71 0.47
C SER A 87 4.83 -0.55 1.57
N PRO A 88 3.83 -1.44 1.70
CA PRO A 88 2.89 -1.44 2.83
C PRO A 88 3.60 -1.47 4.19
N GLY A 89 2.92 -1.04 5.25
CA GLY A 89 3.43 -1.04 6.63
C GLY A 89 2.87 0.09 7.48
N THR A 90 3.05 -0.02 8.79
CA THR A 90 2.56 0.94 9.79
C THR A 90 3.61 2.01 10.11
N GLY A 91 3.16 3.13 10.68
CA GLY A 91 4.06 4.15 11.25
C GLY A 91 4.94 4.88 10.22
N LYS A 92 4.50 4.97 8.97
CA LYS A 92 5.19 5.72 7.93
C LYS A 92 5.19 7.20 8.26
N VAL A 93 6.25 7.91 7.88
CA VAL A 93 6.44 9.33 8.21
C VAL A 93 6.76 10.13 6.96
N ILE A 94 6.09 11.27 6.80
CA ILE A 94 6.43 12.33 5.84
C ILE A 94 6.76 13.59 6.66
N THR A 95 7.81 14.31 6.27
CA THR A 95 8.23 15.58 6.88
C THR A 95 8.44 16.63 5.79
#